data_AF-A0A9W3JHZ3-F1
#
_entry.id   AF-A0A9W3JHZ3-F1
#
_cell.length_a   1.000
_cell.length_b   1.000
_cell.length_c   1.000
_cell.angle_alpha   90.00
_cell.angle_beta   90.00
_cell.angle_gamma   90.00
#
_symmetry.space_group_name_H-M   'P 1'
#
loop_
_entity.id
_entity.type
_entity.pdbx_description
1 polymer ?
#
loop_
_entity_poly.entity_id
_entity_poly.type
_entity_poly.pdbx_seq_one_letter_code
_entity_poly.pdbx_strand_id
1 'polypeptide(L)'
;MGTKIQKKGILPYLDISFRDPTNPTALVKLISVDGETAAILEKKKVGNLLIGDFLKKKIKSLEDMSIFPNETLETAATKMLDPGKDFTLPSIKLKGKEVVTNGIALFNKDKLTGLLPSRQSVLFVLLTDKMGTSARITQKLTNSDSSNTSDYITIDVSNQKLKRNLKITTDKKGNVYAHIKLQLKVIAIESPRDNLYTMDDREKLNKELSKPLTKEAKKIINKLQKANCDAFGIGRHLIAYHPELWRKKNWDKDYAKVKFKPEVEVSILYSGVLK
;
A
#
# COMPACT_ATOMS: atom_id res chain seq x y z
N MET A 1 16.89 -5.46 4.28
CA MET A 1 17.33 -6.74 3.65
C MET A 1 17.52 -6.53 2.16
N GLY A 2 18.54 -7.13 1.54
CA GLY A 2 18.85 -6.93 0.11
C GLY A 2 18.13 -7.89 -0.83
N THR A 3 17.96 -7.52 -2.10
CA THR A 3 17.16 -8.27 -3.09
C THR A 3 17.50 -9.76 -3.19
N LYS A 4 18.80 -10.11 -3.12
CA LYS A 4 19.26 -11.51 -3.21
C LYS A 4 18.72 -12.39 -2.09
N ILE A 5 18.70 -11.87 -0.86
CA ILE A 5 18.13 -12.56 0.31
C ILE A 5 16.61 -12.62 0.16
N GLN A 6 15.99 -11.49 -0.16
CA GLN A 6 14.54 -11.39 -0.24
C GLN A 6 13.92 -12.33 -1.29
N LYS A 7 14.58 -12.54 -2.44
CA LYS A 7 14.10 -13.48 -3.48
C LYS A 7 14.25 -14.95 -3.07
N LYS A 8 15.22 -15.28 -2.21
CA LYS A 8 15.44 -16.64 -1.71
C LYS A 8 14.48 -17.01 -0.58
N GLY A 9 14.07 -16.02 0.22
CA GLY A 9 13.26 -16.21 1.41
C GLY A 9 13.92 -15.51 2.60
N ILE A 10 13.16 -14.69 3.33
CA ILE A 10 13.69 -13.93 4.46
C ILE A 10 13.55 -14.66 5.80
N LEU A 11 12.68 -15.66 5.89
CA LEU A 11 12.34 -16.32 7.15
C LEU A 11 13.56 -16.89 7.88
N PRO A 12 14.49 -17.61 7.21
CA PRO A 12 15.67 -18.18 7.90
C PRO A 12 16.59 -17.12 8.53
N TYR A 13 16.59 -15.90 7.99
CA TYR A 13 17.43 -14.80 8.48
C TYR A 13 16.78 -14.05 9.65
N LEU A 14 15.48 -14.25 9.88
CA LEU A 14 14.71 -13.59 10.93
C LEU A 14 14.26 -14.57 12.04
N ASP A 15 14.41 -15.89 11.83
CA ASP A 15 13.97 -16.94 12.75
C ASP A 15 14.49 -16.76 14.17
N ILE A 16 15.79 -16.45 14.33
CA ILE A 16 16.38 -16.17 15.65
C ILE A 16 15.72 -14.96 16.31
N SER A 17 15.45 -13.91 15.53
CA SER A 17 14.81 -12.69 16.05
C SER A 17 13.37 -12.93 16.50
N PHE A 18 12.68 -13.93 15.95
CA PHE A 18 11.32 -14.30 16.36
C PHE A 18 11.26 -15.23 17.57
N ARG A 19 12.28 -16.06 17.77
CA ARG A 19 12.30 -17.08 18.84
C ARG A 19 12.75 -16.54 20.18
N ASP A 20 13.51 -15.45 20.19
CA ASP A 20 13.95 -14.81 21.42
C ASP A 20 12.89 -13.83 21.94
N PRO A 21 12.20 -14.14 23.06
CA PRO A 21 11.13 -13.31 23.60
C PRO A 21 11.64 -11.97 24.16
N THR A 22 12.95 -11.81 24.35
CA THR A 22 13.55 -10.55 24.81
C THR A 22 13.76 -9.54 23.69
N ASN A 23 13.64 -9.97 22.43
CA ASN A 23 13.74 -9.07 21.28
C ASN A 23 12.50 -8.17 21.20
N PRO A 24 12.67 -6.84 21.12
CA PRO A 24 11.55 -5.91 21.04
C PRO A 24 10.98 -5.85 19.61
N THR A 25 10.44 -6.98 19.12
CA THR A 25 9.97 -7.16 17.73
C THR A 25 8.92 -6.13 17.31
N ALA A 26 8.12 -5.62 18.26
CA ALA A 26 7.15 -4.54 18.06
C ALA A 26 7.79 -3.20 17.65
N LEU A 27 9.07 -2.97 17.97
CA LEU A 27 9.77 -1.71 17.72
C LEU A 27 10.74 -1.78 16.53
N VAL A 28 10.99 -2.99 16.01
CA VAL A 28 11.93 -3.21 14.91
C VAL A 28 11.23 -2.97 13.57
N LYS A 29 11.81 -2.09 12.74
CA LYS A 29 11.32 -1.80 11.39
C LYS A 29 12.01 -2.68 10.36
N LEU A 30 11.22 -3.25 9.46
CA LEU A 30 11.71 -4.00 8.30
C LEU A 30 11.65 -3.14 7.05
N ILE A 31 12.77 -3.09 6.32
CA ILE A 31 12.91 -2.32 5.08
C ILE A 31 13.48 -3.24 3.99
N SER A 32 12.79 -3.28 2.85
CA SER A 32 13.30 -3.87 1.62
C SER A 32 14.30 -2.93 0.96
N VAL A 33 15.48 -3.46 0.62
CA VAL A 33 16.49 -2.77 -0.18
C VAL A 33 16.52 -3.41 -1.55
N ASP A 34 16.15 -2.64 -2.57
CA ASP A 34 16.35 -3.00 -3.97
C ASP A 34 17.82 -2.77 -4.34
N GLY A 35 18.59 -3.84 -4.23
CA GLY A 35 20.05 -3.86 -4.31
C GLY A 35 20.69 -4.49 -3.07
N GLU A 36 21.92 -4.08 -2.80
CA GLU A 36 22.70 -4.57 -1.66
C GLU A 36 22.50 -3.70 -0.42
N THR A 37 22.22 -4.33 0.72
CA THR A 37 22.06 -3.60 1.99
C THR A 37 23.37 -2.96 2.45
N ALA A 38 24.51 -3.61 2.19
CA ALA A 38 25.83 -3.09 2.54
C ALA A 38 26.09 -1.70 1.94
N ALA A 39 25.78 -1.50 0.66
CA ALA A 39 25.97 -0.23 -0.04
C ALA A 39 25.20 0.97 0.59
N ILE A 40 24.13 0.70 1.34
CA ILE A 40 23.40 1.71 2.13
C ILE A 40 24.05 1.87 3.50
N LEU A 41 24.33 0.78 4.21
CA LEU A 41 24.86 0.82 5.58
C LEU A 41 26.29 1.36 5.66
N GLU A 42 27.12 1.10 4.66
CA GLU A 42 28.52 1.57 4.56
C GLU A 42 28.63 3.09 4.49
N LYS A 43 27.54 3.80 4.15
CA LYS A 43 27.51 5.26 4.22
C LYS A 43 27.74 5.77 5.64
N LYS A 44 27.39 4.97 6.66
CA LYS A 44 27.46 5.26 8.11
C LYS A 44 26.60 6.45 8.56
N LYS A 45 26.58 7.56 7.81
CA LYS A 45 25.82 8.78 8.07
C LYS A 45 25.21 9.39 6.81
N VAL A 46 24.15 10.16 7.01
CA VAL A 46 23.57 11.09 6.00
C VAL A 46 23.42 12.44 6.67
N GLY A 47 24.24 13.41 6.25
CA GLY A 47 24.45 14.64 7.04
C GLY A 47 24.98 14.29 8.43
N ASN A 48 24.33 14.79 9.47
CA ASN A 48 24.72 14.55 10.87
C ASN A 48 24.07 13.31 11.50
N LEU A 49 23.15 12.64 10.81
CA LEU A 49 22.44 11.47 11.35
C LEU A 49 23.18 10.18 11.03
N LEU A 50 23.24 9.26 11.99
CA LEU A 50 23.61 7.86 11.72
C LEU A 50 22.61 7.25 10.72
N ILE A 51 23.09 6.35 9.87
CA ILE A 51 22.29 5.76 8.80
C ILE A 51 21.03 5.06 9.35
N GLY A 52 21.13 4.40 10.50
CA GLY A 52 19.98 3.77 11.16
C GLY A 52 18.91 4.78 11.57
N ASP A 53 19.30 5.89 12.20
CA ASP A 53 18.39 6.95 12.62
C ASP A 53 17.77 7.67 11.43
N PHE A 54 18.56 7.93 10.39
CA PHE A 54 18.07 8.50 9.14
C PHE A 54 16.98 7.62 8.53
N LEU A 55 17.24 6.31 8.38
CA LEU A 55 16.27 5.37 7.83
C LEU A 55 15.02 5.28 8.71
N LYS A 56 15.18 5.14 10.03
CA LYS A 56 14.06 5.06 10.98
C LYS A 56 13.15 6.29 10.87
N LYS A 57 13.73 7.50 10.92
CA LYS A 57 12.97 8.77 10.79
C LYS A 57 12.30 8.89 9.43
N LYS A 58 13.02 8.55 8.34
CA LYS A 58 12.49 8.60 6.97
C LYS A 58 11.32 7.65 6.78
N ILE A 59 11.44 6.39 7.20
CA ILE A 59 10.35 5.41 7.10
C ILE A 59 9.16 5.87 7.94
N LYS A 60 9.38 6.29 9.20
CA LYS A 60 8.28 6.76 10.05
C LYS A 60 7.52 7.93 9.42
N SER A 61 8.23 8.90 8.84
CA SER A 61 7.61 10.03 8.14
C SER A 61 6.76 9.57 6.94
N LEU A 62 7.23 8.57 6.18
CA LEU A 62 6.50 8.04 5.04
C LEU A 62 5.32 7.14 5.44
N GLU A 63 5.41 6.45 6.58
CA GLU A 63 4.26 5.77 7.20
C GLU A 63 3.20 6.79 7.64
N ASP A 64 3.61 7.90 8.25
CA ASP A 64 2.72 8.99 8.66
C ASP A 64 2.01 9.65 7.46
N MET A 65 2.68 9.75 6.32
CA MET A 65 2.09 10.22 5.06
C MET A 65 1.27 9.16 4.31
N SER A 66 1.04 7.99 4.91
CA SER A 66 0.40 6.83 4.26
C SER A 66 1.10 6.35 2.99
N ILE A 67 2.34 6.78 2.73
CA ILE A 67 3.13 6.32 1.59
C ILE A 67 3.57 4.88 1.84
N PHE A 68 3.85 4.50 3.09
CA PHE A 68 4.20 3.14 3.44
C PHE A 68 3.23 2.52 4.45
N PRO A 69 3.01 1.20 4.37
CA PRO A 69 2.29 0.51 5.42
C PRO A 69 3.12 0.54 6.70
N ASN A 70 2.46 0.81 7.83
CA ASN A 70 3.11 0.63 9.13
C ASN A 70 3.23 -0.87 9.39
N GLU A 71 4.46 -1.35 9.32
CA GLU A 71 4.84 -2.73 9.61
C GLU A 71 6.04 -2.76 10.53
N THR A 72 6.06 -3.75 11.41
CA THR A 72 7.14 -4.07 12.34
C THR A 72 7.60 -5.49 12.05
N LEU A 73 8.70 -5.90 12.68
CA LEU A 73 9.16 -7.28 12.62
C LEU A 73 8.05 -8.24 13.09
N GLU A 74 7.35 -7.89 14.17
CA GLU A 74 6.24 -8.69 14.70
C GLU A 74 5.05 -8.78 13.73
N THR A 75 4.56 -7.65 13.20
CA THR A 75 3.38 -7.69 12.31
C THR A 75 3.69 -8.37 10.98
N ALA A 76 4.94 -8.31 10.52
CA ALA A 76 5.40 -9.05 9.35
C ALA A 76 5.51 -10.55 9.66
N ALA A 77 6.04 -10.94 10.82
CA ALA A 77 6.14 -12.34 11.24
C ALA A 77 4.79 -13.03 11.25
N THR A 78 3.79 -12.42 11.90
CA THR A 78 2.45 -12.98 12.03
C THR A 78 1.81 -13.23 10.67
N LYS A 79 2.06 -12.35 9.69
CA LYS A 79 1.54 -12.53 8.31
C LYS A 79 2.36 -13.53 7.52
N MET A 80 3.68 -13.51 7.65
CA MET A 80 4.57 -14.46 6.98
C MET A 80 4.24 -15.92 7.33
N LEU A 81 3.74 -16.15 8.54
CA LEU A 81 3.30 -17.46 9.03
C LEU A 81 1.81 -17.73 8.84
N ASP A 82 1.02 -16.75 8.35
CA ASP A 82 -0.41 -16.91 8.08
C ASP A 82 -0.60 -17.49 6.67
N PRO A 83 -1.29 -18.65 6.52
CA PRO A 83 -1.48 -19.25 5.20
C PRO A 83 -2.45 -18.48 4.29
N GLY A 84 -3.19 -17.50 4.82
CA GLY A 84 -4.23 -16.75 4.11
C GLY A 84 -3.99 -15.24 4.02
N LYS A 85 -2.79 -14.75 4.36
CA LYS A 85 -2.48 -13.32 4.27
C LYS A 85 -0.98 -13.08 4.09
N ASP A 86 -0.63 -12.17 3.19
CA ASP A 86 0.74 -11.76 2.97
C ASP A 86 1.05 -10.39 3.60
N PHE A 87 2.34 -10.07 3.71
CA PHE A 87 2.83 -8.77 4.13
C PHE A 87 3.48 -8.00 2.98
N THR A 88 3.67 -6.72 3.21
CA THR A 88 4.37 -5.83 2.28
C THR A 88 5.32 -4.95 3.09
N LEU A 89 6.44 -4.54 2.50
CA LEU A 89 7.44 -3.74 3.20
C LEU A 89 7.72 -2.43 2.45
N PRO A 90 8.08 -1.36 3.17
CA PRO A 90 8.76 -0.21 2.57
C PRO A 90 9.94 -0.66 1.71
N SER A 91 10.07 -0.11 0.51
CA SER A 91 11.19 -0.38 -0.38
C SER A 91 11.99 0.89 -0.67
N ILE A 92 13.31 0.75 -0.54
CA ILE A 92 14.30 1.79 -0.84
C ILE A 92 15.36 1.28 -1.81
N LYS A 93 16.05 2.21 -2.48
CA LYS A 93 17.21 1.92 -3.32
C LYS A 93 18.21 3.06 -3.30
N LEU A 94 19.40 2.80 -3.82
CA LEU A 94 20.35 3.86 -4.15
C LEU A 94 20.07 4.42 -5.54
N LYS A 95 20.05 5.75 -5.65
CA LYS A 95 20.07 6.48 -6.92
C LYS A 95 21.30 7.40 -6.88
N GLY A 96 22.37 7.00 -7.56
CA GLY A 96 23.67 7.62 -7.36
C GLY A 96 24.13 7.46 -5.90
N LYS A 97 24.36 8.58 -5.20
CA LYS A 97 24.74 8.58 -3.78
C LYS A 97 23.55 8.67 -2.82
N GLU A 98 22.34 8.90 -3.32
CA GLU A 98 21.16 9.17 -2.50
C GLU A 98 20.36 7.91 -2.21
N VAL A 99 19.85 7.81 -0.97
CA VAL A 99 18.88 6.78 -0.58
C VAL A 99 17.47 7.29 -0.90
N VAL A 100 16.85 6.71 -1.92
CA VAL A 100 15.52 7.07 -2.40
C VAL A 100 14.53 5.95 -2.16
N THR A 101 13.24 6.28 -2.11
CA THR A 101 12.18 5.27 -2.08
C THR A 101 11.84 4.81 -3.49
N ASN A 102 11.55 3.52 -3.66
CA ASN A 102 11.07 2.97 -4.93
C ASN A 102 9.69 2.30 -4.83
N GLY A 103 9.08 2.31 -3.64
CA GLY A 103 7.69 1.95 -3.42
C GLY A 103 7.52 0.87 -2.37
N ILE A 104 6.59 -0.06 -2.57
CA ILE A 104 6.23 -1.11 -1.62
C ILE A 104 6.62 -2.47 -2.19
N ALA A 105 7.48 -3.18 -1.48
CA ALA A 105 7.88 -4.54 -1.79
C ALA A 105 6.74 -5.51 -1.45
N LEU A 106 6.38 -6.35 -2.42
CA LEU A 106 5.33 -7.35 -2.32
C LEU A 106 5.93 -8.71 -2.02
N PHE A 107 5.46 -9.35 -0.94
CA PHE A 107 5.90 -10.67 -0.55
C PHE A 107 4.80 -11.70 -0.77
N ASN A 108 5.19 -12.88 -1.21
CA ASN A 108 4.38 -14.08 -1.17
C ASN A 108 5.05 -15.02 -0.16
N LYS A 109 4.40 -15.26 0.98
CA LYS A 109 5.03 -15.84 2.17
C LYS A 109 6.30 -15.05 2.51
N ASP A 110 7.46 -15.69 2.55
CA ASP A 110 8.72 -15.08 2.93
C ASP A 110 9.55 -14.55 1.75
N LYS A 111 9.03 -14.57 0.52
CA LYS A 111 9.78 -14.22 -0.70
C LYS A 111 9.28 -12.95 -1.35
N LEU A 112 10.21 -12.09 -1.76
CA LEU A 112 9.91 -10.93 -2.60
C LEU A 112 9.54 -11.38 -4.02
N THR A 113 8.32 -11.07 -4.43
CA THR A 113 7.75 -11.49 -5.72
C THR A 113 7.30 -10.32 -6.59
N GLY A 114 7.23 -9.11 -6.04
CA GLY A 114 6.85 -7.94 -6.81
C GLY A 114 7.15 -6.62 -6.13
N LEU A 115 6.80 -5.53 -6.82
CA LEU A 115 6.96 -4.16 -6.35
C LEU A 115 5.78 -3.32 -6.82
N LEU A 116 5.15 -2.60 -5.88
CA LEU A 116 4.28 -1.48 -6.20
C LEU A 116 5.11 -0.19 -6.24
N PRO A 117 5.08 0.60 -7.32
CA PRO A 117 5.81 1.86 -7.39
C PRO A 117 5.24 2.90 -6.40
N SER A 118 6.09 3.85 -5.99
CA SER A 118 5.75 4.91 -5.02
C SER A 118 4.43 5.64 -5.33
N ARG A 119 4.14 5.94 -6.61
CA ARG A 119 2.91 6.64 -7.03
C ARG A 119 1.61 5.90 -6.67
N GLN A 120 1.67 4.59 -6.45
CA GLN A 120 0.51 3.75 -6.10
C GLN A 120 0.38 3.53 -4.60
N SER A 121 1.37 3.97 -3.81
CA SER A 121 1.54 3.47 -2.45
C SER A 121 0.50 4.02 -1.48
N VAL A 122 0.16 5.31 -1.58
CA VAL A 122 -0.91 5.92 -0.78
C VAL A 122 -2.25 5.21 -1.00
N LEU A 123 -2.68 5.06 -2.25
CA LEU A 123 -3.94 4.38 -2.56
C LEU A 123 -3.91 2.90 -2.11
N PHE A 124 -2.77 2.22 -2.24
CA PHE A 124 -2.63 0.86 -1.72
C PHE A 124 -2.82 0.80 -0.20
N VAL A 125 -2.17 1.68 0.58
CA VAL A 125 -2.32 1.71 2.04
C VAL A 125 -3.79 1.92 2.42
N LEU A 126 -4.48 2.87 1.78
CA LEU A 126 -5.92 3.09 1.99
C LEU A 126 -6.78 1.87 1.63
N LEU A 127 -6.46 1.16 0.55
CA LEU A 127 -7.14 -0.08 0.15
C LEU A 127 -6.94 -1.24 1.16
N THR A 128 -5.91 -1.15 2.02
CA THR A 128 -5.68 -2.12 3.11
C THR A 128 -6.41 -1.76 4.42
N ASP A 129 -7.29 -0.76 4.39
CA ASP A 129 -7.99 -0.21 5.57
C ASP A 129 -7.04 0.43 6.59
N LYS A 130 -5.92 0.95 6.09
CA LYS A 130 -4.90 1.61 6.91
C LYS A 130 -4.73 3.05 6.45
N MET A 131 -4.29 3.89 7.38
CA MET A 131 -3.92 5.26 7.11
C MET A 131 -2.95 5.75 8.18
N GLY A 132 -1.97 6.55 7.78
CA GLY A 132 -1.12 7.32 8.67
C GLY A 132 -1.84 8.57 9.18
N THR A 133 -1.07 9.60 9.55
CA THR A 133 -1.61 10.89 9.99
C THR A 133 -2.12 11.75 8.83
N SER A 134 -1.67 11.49 7.60
CA SER A 134 -2.15 12.16 6.38
C SER A 134 -2.14 11.20 5.20
N ALA A 135 -2.94 11.46 4.17
CA ALA A 135 -2.85 10.74 2.90
C ALA A 135 -3.23 11.65 1.75
N ARG A 136 -2.21 12.11 1.02
CA ARG A 136 -2.38 13.01 -0.12
C ARG A 136 -2.27 12.25 -1.43
N ILE A 137 -3.19 12.54 -2.35
CA ILE A 137 -3.19 11.98 -3.69
C ILE A 137 -3.27 13.15 -4.68
N THR A 138 -2.31 13.21 -5.59
CA THR A 138 -2.33 14.17 -6.70
C THR A 138 -2.82 13.45 -7.96
N GLN A 139 -3.87 13.98 -8.58
CA GLN A 139 -4.50 13.38 -9.75
C GLN A 139 -4.56 14.41 -10.88
N LYS A 140 -4.22 13.98 -12.09
CA LYS A 140 -4.46 14.78 -13.30
C LYS A 140 -5.95 14.76 -13.64
N LEU A 141 -6.53 15.94 -13.87
CA LEU A 141 -7.94 16.16 -14.19
C LEU A 141 -8.23 16.11 -15.70
N THR A 142 -7.27 16.49 -16.54
CA THR A 142 -7.43 16.53 -18.01
C THR A 142 -6.66 15.40 -18.70
N ASN A 143 -7.20 14.95 -19.84
CA ASN A 143 -6.51 14.01 -20.74
C ASN A 143 -5.61 14.72 -21.76
N SER A 144 -5.44 16.04 -21.70
CA SER A 144 -4.52 16.76 -22.58
C SER A 144 -3.08 16.43 -22.21
N ASP A 145 -2.19 16.37 -23.20
CA ASP A 145 -0.75 16.19 -22.99
C ASP A 145 -0.06 17.47 -22.46
N SER A 146 -0.84 18.52 -22.14
CA SER A 146 -0.32 19.70 -21.46
C SER A 146 0.30 19.32 -20.11
N SER A 147 1.49 19.84 -19.86
CA SER A 147 2.22 19.73 -18.59
C SER A 147 1.91 20.90 -17.65
N ASN A 148 0.78 21.60 -17.87
CA ASN A 148 0.43 22.74 -17.03
C ASN A 148 0.06 22.25 -15.63
N THR A 149 0.61 22.92 -14.62
CA THR A 149 0.29 22.66 -13.21
C THR A 149 -1.21 22.83 -12.93
N SER A 150 -1.91 23.62 -13.75
CA SER A 150 -3.36 23.79 -13.74
C SER A 150 -4.19 22.57 -14.16
N ASP A 151 -3.54 21.45 -14.51
CA ASP A 151 -4.22 20.20 -14.85
C ASP A 151 -4.29 19.21 -13.68
N TYR A 152 -3.72 19.54 -12.51
CA TYR A 152 -3.62 18.65 -11.37
C TYR A 152 -4.45 19.15 -10.20
N ILE A 153 -5.00 18.19 -9.44
CA ILE A 153 -5.60 18.46 -8.14
C ILE A 153 -4.91 17.60 -7.09
N THR A 154 -4.54 18.22 -5.97
CA THR A 154 -4.06 17.51 -4.79
C THR A 154 -5.18 17.44 -3.77
N ILE A 155 -5.60 16.22 -3.43
CA ILE A 155 -6.61 15.94 -2.41
C ILE A 155 -5.96 15.35 -1.17
N ASP A 156 -6.37 15.80 0.02
CA ASP A 156 -6.04 15.17 1.30
C ASP A 156 -7.22 14.36 1.78
N VAL A 157 -6.98 13.11 2.16
CA VAL A 157 -8.00 12.27 2.77
C VAL A 157 -8.14 12.64 4.24
N SER A 158 -9.36 12.84 4.71
CA SER A 158 -9.62 13.13 6.12
C SER A 158 -9.60 11.83 6.94
N ASN A 159 -8.66 11.69 7.90
CA ASN A 159 -8.45 10.46 8.69
C ASN A 159 -9.72 9.90 9.35
N GLN A 160 -10.62 10.76 9.84
CA GLN A 160 -11.84 10.35 10.56
C GLN A 160 -12.92 9.76 9.64
N LYS A 161 -12.65 9.64 8.33
CA LYS A 161 -13.68 9.41 7.32
C LYS A 161 -13.28 8.43 6.22
N LEU A 162 -12.15 7.73 6.36
CA LEU A 162 -11.83 6.55 5.56
C LEU A 162 -12.84 5.45 5.88
N LYS A 163 -13.55 4.94 4.88
CA LYS A 163 -14.38 3.75 5.02
C LYS A 163 -14.04 2.76 3.93
N ARG A 164 -13.59 1.57 4.31
CA ARG A 164 -13.41 0.45 3.40
C ARG A 164 -14.39 -0.67 3.74
N ASN A 165 -15.09 -1.16 2.72
CA ASN A 165 -15.91 -2.36 2.82
C ASN A 165 -15.32 -3.44 1.90
N LEU A 166 -14.89 -4.56 2.48
CA LEU A 166 -14.49 -5.76 1.74
C LEU A 166 -15.59 -6.81 1.91
N LYS A 167 -16.26 -7.13 0.81
CA LYS A 167 -17.22 -8.23 0.73
C LYS A 167 -16.64 -9.36 -0.10
N ILE A 168 -16.55 -10.54 0.50
CA ILE A 168 -16.12 -11.76 -0.19
C ILE A 168 -17.31 -12.69 -0.33
N THR A 169 -17.52 -13.19 -1.54
CA THR A 169 -18.55 -14.19 -1.84
C THR A 169 -17.96 -15.32 -2.66
N THR A 170 -18.64 -16.46 -2.66
CA THR A 170 -18.24 -17.66 -3.38
C THR A 170 -19.42 -18.23 -4.16
N ASP A 171 -19.14 -18.92 -5.27
CA ASP A 171 -20.18 -19.63 -6.04
C ASP A 171 -20.08 -21.15 -5.87
N LYS A 172 -21.07 -21.89 -6.39
CA LYS A 172 -21.11 -23.36 -6.32
C LYS A 172 -19.93 -24.05 -7.03
N LYS A 173 -19.26 -23.35 -7.95
CA LYS A 173 -18.05 -23.83 -8.65
C LYS A 173 -16.77 -23.53 -7.85
N GLY A 174 -16.90 -22.88 -6.69
CA GLY A 174 -15.79 -22.51 -5.83
C GLY A 174 -15.02 -21.29 -6.31
N ASN A 175 -15.55 -20.46 -7.22
CA ASN A 175 -14.91 -19.19 -7.57
C ASN A 175 -15.08 -18.20 -6.43
N VAL A 176 -14.05 -17.37 -6.22
CA VAL A 176 -14.01 -16.36 -5.15
C VAL A 176 -14.15 -14.98 -5.79
N TYR A 177 -15.07 -14.18 -5.27
CA TYR A 177 -15.33 -12.81 -5.71
C TYR A 177 -15.05 -11.87 -4.54
N ALA A 178 -14.24 -10.84 -4.77
CA ALA A 178 -13.88 -9.86 -3.76
C ALA A 178 -14.26 -8.45 -4.22
N HIS A 179 -15.27 -7.88 -3.58
CA HIS A 179 -15.66 -6.49 -3.80
C HIS A 179 -15.00 -5.61 -2.74
N ILE A 180 -14.12 -4.71 -3.17
CA ILE A 180 -13.47 -3.72 -2.28
C ILE A 180 -14.06 -2.36 -2.63
N LYS A 181 -14.88 -1.81 -1.74
CA LYS A 181 -15.40 -0.45 -1.87
C LYS A 181 -14.66 0.47 -0.90
N LEU A 182 -13.95 1.45 -1.44
CA LEU A 182 -13.18 2.45 -0.70
C LEU A 182 -13.87 3.81 -0.83
N GLN A 183 -14.38 4.34 0.27
CA GLN A 183 -15.02 5.65 0.32
C GLN A 183 -14.06 6.65 0.97
N LEU A 184 -13.72 7.70 0.23
CA LEU A 184 -12.77 8.73 0.60
C LEU A 184 -13.49 10.07 0.74
N LYS A 185 -13.51 10.62 1.94
CA LYS A 185 -13.90 12.01 2.15
C LYS A 185 -12.65 12.88 2.13
N VAL A 186 -12.61 13.86 1.23
CA VAL A 186 -11.38 14.56 0.90
C VAL A 186 -11.54 16.08 0.94
N ILE A 187 -10.41 16.77 1.13
CA ILE A 187 -10.29 18.22 1.00
C ILE A 187 -9.37 18.50 -0.17
N ALA A 188 -9.77 19.39 -1.08
CA ALA A 188 -8.88 19.86 -2.14
C ALA A 188 -7.91 20.89 -1.53
N ILE A 189 -6.60 20.61 -1.56
CA ILE A 189 -5.57 21.54 -1.05
C ILE A 189 -5.05 22.43 -2.17
N GLU A 190 -4.83 21.85 -3.35
CA GLU A 190 -4.38 22.57 -4.53
C GLU A 190 -5.37 22.26 -5.64
N SER A 191 -6.14 23.27 -6.05
CA SER A 191 -7.08 23.18 -7.16
C SER A 191 -6.88 24.40 -8.04
N PRO A 192 -6.60 24.21 -9.34
CA PRO A 192 -6.57 25.30 -10.30
C PRO A 192 -7.96 25.79 -10.69
N ARG A 193 -9.00 25.06 -10.27
CA ARG A 193 -10.38 25.49 -10.39
C ARG A 193 -10.76 26.23 -9.11
N ASP A 194 -10.85 27.55 -9.20
CA ASP A 194 -11.28 28.42 -8.10
C ASP A 194 -12.75 28.21 -7.70
N ASN A 195 -13.54 27.54 -8.55
CA ASN A 195 -15.00 27.48 -8.43
C ASN A 195 -15.53 26.11 -7.94
N LEU A 196 -15.11 25.64 -6.77
CA LEU A 196 -15.72 24.47 -6.11
C LEU A 196 -16.97 24.80 -5.27
N TYR A 197 -17.63 25.92 -5.58
CA TYR A 197 -18.70 26.50 -4.76
C TYR A 197 -20.06 25.84 -4.97
N THR A 198 -20.34 25.27 -6.15
CA THR A 198 -21.66 24.66 -6.45
C THR A 198 -21.66 23.15 -6.16
N MET A 199 -22.83 22.61 -5.80
CA MET A 199 -23.00 21.17 -5.60
C MET A 199 -22.76 20.38 -6.89
N ASP A 200 -23.24 20.87 -8.03
CA ASP A 200 -23.07 20.22 -9.34
C ASP A 200 -21.59 20.09 -9.76
N ASP A 201 -20.79 21.15 -9.53
CA ASP A 201 -19.36 21.11 -9.84
C ASP A 201 -18.60 20.13 -8.94
N ARG A 202 -19.01 20.03 -7.67
CA ARG A 202 -18.47 19.03 -6.73
C ARG A 202 -18.84 17.62 -7.11
N GLU A 203 -20.07 17.36 -7.54
CA GLU A 203 -20.48 16.03 -8.01
C GLU A 203 -19.74 15.59 -9.27
N LYS A 204 -19.56 16.51 -10.23
CA LYS A 204 -18.73 16.27 -11.42
C LYS A 204 -17.30 15.93 -11.01
N LEU A 205 -16.69 16.73 -10.15
CA LEU A 205 -15.31 16.49 -9.70
C LEU A 205 -15.17 15.19 -8.89
N ASN A 206 -16.14 14.85 -8.04
CA ASN A 206 -16.18 13.57 -7.35
C ASN A 206 -16.12 12.40 -8.34
N LYS A 207 -16.87 12.46 -9.45
CA LYS A 207 -16.84 11.45 -10.52
C LYS A 207 -15.50 11.46 -11.28
N GLU A 208 -14.98 12.64 -11.60
CA GLU A 208 -13.67 12.84 -12.27
C GLU A 208 -12.51 12.27 -11.45
N LEU A 209 -12.58 12.29 -10.11
CA LEU A 209 -11.59 11.70 -9.21
C LEU A 209 -11.83 10.20 -8.96
N SER A 210 -13.07 9.78 -8.77
CA SER A 210 -13.43 8.39 -8.47
C SER A 210 -13.03 7.43 -9.59
N LYS A 211 -13.21 7.84 -10.86
CA LYS A 211 -12.90 7.03 -12.04
C LYS A 211 -11.42 6.66 -12.18
N PRO A 212 -10.46 7.60 -12.19
CA PRO A 212 -9.03 7.28 -12.28
C PRO A 212 -8.53 6.54 -11.03
N LEU A 213 -9.00 6.86 -9.82
CA LEU A 213 -8.61 6.12 -8.62
C LEU A 213 -9.11 4.68 -8.64
N THR A 214 -10.34 4.45 -9.13
CA THR A 214 -10.85 3.08 -9.37
C THR A 214 -10.00 2.34 -10.41
N LYS A 215 -9.59 3.01 -11.49
CA LYS A 215 -8.68 2.44 -12.49
C LYS A 215 -7.31 2.10 -11.88
N GLU A 216 -6.78 2.95 -11.01
CA GLU A 216 -5.50 2.74 -10.35
C GLU A 216 -5.58 1.60 -9.31
N ALA A 217 -6.68 1.50 -8.56
CA ALA A 217 -6.96 0.37 -7.68
C ALA A 217 -6.99 -0.97 -8.43
N LYS A 218 -7.59 -1.02 -9.63
CA LYS A 218 -7.51 -2.21 -10.51
C LYS A 218 -6.07 -2.56 -10.89
N LYS A 219 -5.24 -1.56 -11.21
CA LYS A 219 -3.81 -1.80 -11.54
C LYS A 219 -3.03 -2.31 -10.33
N ILE A 220 -3.31 -1.79 -9.13
CA ILE A 220 -2.68 -2.26 -7.87
C ILE A 220 -3.04 -3.72 -7.64
N ILE A 221 -4.32 -4.06 -7.71
CA ILE A 221 -4.80 -5.45 -7.57
C ILE A 221 -4.15 -6.37 -8.59
N ASN A 222 -4.08 -5.97 -9.86
CA ASN A 222 -3.42 -6.78 -10.89
C ASN A 222 -1.94 -7.04 -10.56
N LYS A 223 -1.23 -6.08 -9.96
CA LYS A 223 0.16 -6.28 -9.51
C LYS A 223 0.25 -7.21 -8.32
N LEU A 224 -0.66 -7.09 -7.35
CA LEU A 224 -0.75 -8.02 -6.22
C LEU A 224 -1.01 -9.45 -6.70
N GLN A 225 -1.96 -9.65 -7.63
CA GLN A 225 -2.24 -10.97 -8.22
C GLN A 225 -1.04 -11.53 -8.99
N LYS A 226 -0.34 -10.71 -9.79
CA LYS A 226 0.88 -11.13 -10.50
C LYS A 226 2.02 -11.50 -9.55
N ALA A 227 2.12 -10.81 -8.42
CA ALA A 227 3.10 -11.11 -7.37
C ALA A 227 2.65 -12.26 -6.46
N ASN A 228 1.42 -12.75 -6.62
CA ASN A 228 0.77 -13.67 -5.69
C ASN A 228 0.87 -13.22 -4.22
N CYS A 229 0.58 -11.94 -3.98
CA CYS A 229 0.66 -11.30 -2.66
C CYS A 229 -0.75 -10.93 -2.19
N ASP A 230 -1.32 -11.74 -1.29
CA ASP A 230 -2.61 -11.50 -0.65
C ASP A 230 -2.53 -10.48 0.49
N ALA A 231 -2.18 -9.24 0.14
CA ALA A 231 -2.09 -8.13 1.08
C ALA A 231 -3.46 -7.75 1.70
N PHE A 232 -4.57 -8.17 1.09
CA PHE A 232 -5.93 -7.89 1.58
C PHE A 232 -6.49 -8.97 2.50
N GLY A 233 -5.79 -10.11 2.66
CA GLY A 233 -6.21 -11.20 3.53
C GLY A 233 -7.47 -11.91 3.06
N ILE A 234 -7.64 -12.09 1.74
CA ILE A 234 -8.77 -12.82 1.16
C ILE A 234 -8.77 -14.27 1.65
N GLY A 235 -7.59 -14.91 1.71
CA GLY A 235 -7.43 -16.27 2.20
C GLY A 235 -7.85 -16.40 3.66
N ARG A 236 -7.43 -15.45 4.50
CA ARG A 236 -7.80 -15.40 5.93
C ARG A 236 -9.31 -15.29 6.12
N HIS A 237 -10.00 -14.53 5.27
CA HIS A 237 -11.46 -14.48 5.27
C HIS A 237 -12.09 -15.81 4.84
N LEU A 238 -11.53 -16.52 3.86
CA LEU A 238 -12.02 -17.86 3.48
C LEU A 238 -11.83 -18.86 4.62
N ILE A 239 -10.69 -18.81 5.34
CA ILE A 239 -10.46 -19.65 6.53
C ILE A 239 -11.57 -19.44 7.56
N ALA A 240 -11.94 -18.18 7.83
CA ALA A 240 -12.93 -17.84 8.84
C ALA A 240 -14.37 -18.16 8.44
N TYR A 241 -14.77 -17.88 7.19
CA TYR A 241 -16.18 -17.90 6.78
C TYR A 241 -16.53 -18.96 5.74
N HIS A 242 -15.54 -19.59 5.10
CA HIS A 242 -15.72 -20.65 4.10
C HIS A 242 -14.70 -21.80 4.28
N PRO A 243 -14.58 -22.40 5.48
CA PRO A 243 -13.51 -23.36 5.80
C PRO A 243 -13.52 -24.60 4.89
N GLU A 244 -14.70 -25.09 4.50
CA GLU A 244 -14.83 -26.23 3.58
C GLU A 244 -14.34 -25.92 2.16
N LEU A 245 -14.53 -24.67 1.70
CA LEU A 245 -13.94 -24.24 0.43
C LEU A 245 -12.43 -24.10 0.57
N TRP A 246 -11.96 -23.49 1.66
CA TRP A 246 -10.54 -23.30 1.93
C TRP A 246 -9.74 -24.61 1.87
N ARG A 247 -10.25 -25.67 2.52
CA ARG A 247 -9.62 -27.01 2.52
C ARG A 247 -9.40 -27.59 1.11
N LYS A 248 -10.21 -27.18 0.13
CA LYS A 248 -10.14 -27.64 -1.27
C LYS A 248 -9.28 -26.74 -2.16
N LYS A 249 -8.81 -25.60 -1.64
CA LYS A 249 -8.03 -24.61 -2.40
C LYS A 249 -6.53 -24.83 -2.22
N ASN A 250 -5.79 -24.52 -3.27
CA ASN A 250 -4.35 -24.28 -3.18
C ASN A 250 -4.15 -22.77 -3.28
N TRP A 251 -4.06 -22.09 -2.13
CA TRP A 251 -4.13 -20.63 -2.11
C TRP A 251 -3.02 -19.95 -2.91
N ASP A 252 -1.81 -20.53 -2.92
CA ASP A 252 -0.68 -20.06 -3.72
C ASP A 252 -0.96 -20.05 -5.23
N LYS A 253 -1.93 -20.84 -5.70
CA LYS A 253 -2.35 -20.90 -7.11
C LYS A 253 -3.70 -20.24 -7.35
N ASP A 254 -4.58 -20.27 -6.37
CA ASP A 254 -5.96 -19.85 -6.51
C ASP A 254 -6.18 -18.37 -6.20
N TYR A 255 -5.30 -17.71 -5.44
CA TYR A 255 -5.37 -16.27 -5.18
C TYR A 255 -5.35 -15.45 -6.49
N ALA A 256 -4.50 -15.83 -7.45
CA ALA A 256 -4.42 -15.19 -8.76
C ALA A 256 -5.74 -15.28 -9.57
N LYS A 257 -6.65 -16.19 -9.21
CA LYS A 257 -7.94 -16.39 -9.88
C LYS A 257 -9.10 -15.65 -9.20
N VAL A 258 -8.85 -15.01 -8.05
CA VAL A 258 -9.89 -14.22 -7.36
C VAL A 258 -10.39 -13.11 -8.28
N LYS A 259 -11.71 -12.99 -8.40
CA LYS A 259 -12.35 -11.97 -9.21
C LYS A 259 -12.57 -10.72 -8.37
N PHE A 260 -11.65 -9.78 -8.50
CA PHE A 260 -11.74 -8.50 -7.79
C PHE A 260 -12.62 -7.49 -8.52
N LYS A 261 -13.45 -6.79 -7.75
CA LYS A 261 -14.15 -5.57 -8.15
C LYS A 261 -13.75 -4.46 -7.18
N PRO A 262 -12.72 -3.65 -7.47
CA PRO A 262 -12.47 -2.45 -6.69
C PRO A 262 -13.39 -1.31 -7.14
N GLU A 263 -13.83 -0.49 -6.19
CA GLU A 263 -14.59 0.73 -6.39
C GLU A 263 -14.03 1.78 -5.43
N VAL A 264 -13.62 2.93 -5.97
CA VAL A 264 -13.20 4.09 -5.17
C VAL A 264 -14.23 5.20 -5.37
N GLU A 265 -14.82 5.66 -4.28
CA GLU A 265 -15.81 6.73 -4.24
C GLU A 265 -15.20 7.92 -3.50
N VAL A 266 -15.11 9.05 -4.18
CA VAL A 266 -14.61 10.30 -3.61
C VAL A 266 -15.77 11.23 -3.29
N SER A 267 -15.72 11.83 -2.10
CA SER A 267 -16.63 12.89 -1.68
C SER A 267 -15.84 14.08 -1.14
N ILE A 268 -15.76 15.14 -1.94
CA ILE A 268 -15.12 16.38 -1.51
C ILE A 268 -15.97 17.05 -0.43
N LEU A 269 -15.35 17.41 0.70
CA LEU A 269 -16.01 18.08 1.83
C LEU A 269 -16.08 19.60 1.65
N TYR A 270 -14.96 20.20 1.25
CA TYR A 270 -14.79 21.63 0.95
C TYR A 270 -13.47 21.81 0.18
N SER A 271 -13.32 22.93 -0.52
CA SER A 271 -12.01 23.39 -1.00
C SER A 271 -11.29 24.10 0.13
N GLY A 272 -10.04 23.75 0.39
CA GLY A 272 -9.17 24.51 1.28
C GLY A 272 -8.83 25.82 0.59
N VAL A 273 -9.66 26.84 0.76
CA VAL A 273 -9.29 28.22 0.42
C VAL A 273 -8.29 28.65 1.49
N LEU A 274 -6.99 28.44 1.25
CA LEU A 274 -5.99 29.30 1.86
C LEU A 274 -6.00 30.58 1.01
N LYS A 275 -6.62 31.63 1.54
CA LYS A 275 -6.35 33.00 1.11
C LYS A 275 -4.94 33.38 1.50
#